data_AF-A0A6L4Y5V3-F1
#
_entry.id   AF-A0A6L4Y5V3-F1
#
_cell.length_a   1.000
_cell.length_b   1.000
_cell.length_c   1.000
_cell.angle_alpha   90.00
_cell.angle_beta   90.00
_cell.angle_gamma   90.00
#
_symmetry.space_group_name_H-M   'P 1'
#
loop_
_entity.id
_entity.type
_entity.pdbx_description
1 polymer ?
#
loop_
_entity_poly.entity_id
_entity_poly.type
_entity_poly.pdbx_seq_one_letter_code
_entity_poly.pdbx_strand_id
1 'polypeptide(L)'
;MIGLAGSAAKDFFGVHPYSSWYDDNPGTAEMRKITLGYHPGTEKPYRSKNYSAGWVAMKLLCEGIKRAGKDINGEKFVDAMETIKNFDTKGICGLITYTNYLYPEEP
;
A
#
# COMPACT_ATOMS: atom_id res chain seq x y z
N MET A 1 -9.38 5.84 -14.29
CA MET A 1 -9.18 5.71 -15.74
C MET A 1 -10.00 4.58 -16.33
N ILE A 2 -9.79 3.30 -15.97
CA ILE A 2 -10.57 2.17 -16.54
C ILE A 2 -12.08 2.34 -16.32
N GLY A 3 -12.53 2.61 -15.09
CA GLY A 3 -13.95 2.84 -14.82
C GLY A 3 -14.57 4.04 -15.54
N LEU A 4 -13.76 5.04 -15.92
CA LEU A 4 -14.24 6.21 -16.69
C LEU A 4 -14.31 5.90 -18.20
N ALA A 5 -13.36 5.12 -18.72
CA ALA A 5 -13.29 4.77 -20.14
C ALA A 5 -14.36 3.74 -20.55
N GLY A 6 -14.93 3.00 -19.60
CA GLY A 6 -16.00 2.04 -19.87
C GLY A 6 -15.59 0.98 -20.89
N SER A 7 -16.41 0.76 -21.92
CA SER A 7 -16.13 -0.22 -22.97
C SER A 7 -14.88 0.09 -23.79
N ALA A 8 -14.44 1.35 -23.85
CA ALA A 8 -13.22 1.74 -24.56
C ALA A 8 -11.94 1.21 -23.88
N ALA A 9 -12.02 0.78 -22.62
CA ALA A 9 -10.92 0.13 -21.91
C ALA A 9 -10.87 -1.39 -22.10
N LYS A 10 -11.74 -1.97 -22.95
CA LYS A 10 -11.66 -3.39 -23.29
C LYS A 10 -10.27 -3.69 -23.87
N ASP A 11 -9.67 -4.78 -23.40
CA ASP A 11 -8.33 -5.23 -23.79
C ASP A 11 -7.19 -4.24 -23.46
N PHE A 12 -7.43 -3.26 -22.58
CA PHE A 12 -6.38 -2.44 -22.00
C PHE A 12 -5.58 -3.25 -20.97
N PHE A 13 -4.27 -3.29 -21.17
CA PHE A 13 -3.34 -3.87 -20.20
C PHE A 13 -2.60 -2.76 -19.46
N GLY A 14 -2.62 -2.83 -18.13
CA GLY A 14 -1.87 -1.93 -17.26
C GLY A 14 -1.06 -2.74 -16.26
N VAL A 15 0.20 -2.35 -16.06
CA VAL A 15 1.07 -2.94 -15.05
C VAL A 15 1.01 -2.10 -13.79
N HIS A 16 0.90 -2.75 -12.64
CA HIS A 16 0.88 -2.09 -11.35
C HIS A 16 1.55 -3.00 -10.30
N PRO A 17 2.37 -2.48 -9.37
CA PRO A 17 3.05 -3.31 -8.37
C PRO A 17 2.14 -3.74 -7.21
N TYR A 18 0.89 -3.28 -7.20
CA TYR A 18 -0.09 -3.60 -6.16
C TYR A 18 -1.29 -4.37 -6.73
N SER A 19 -1.78 -5.32 -5.93
CA SER A 19 -3.00 -6.07 -6.18
C SER A 19 -4.21 -5.18 -6.37
N SER A 20 -5.15 -5.64 -7.18
CA SER A 20 -6.47 -5.01 -7.30
C SER A 20 -7.26 -5.24 -6.02
N TRP A 21 -8.24 -4.37 -5.78
CA TRP A 21 -9.34 -4.66 -4.84
C TRP A 21 -9.98 -6.04 -5.06
N TYR A 22 -9.98 -6.51 -6.31
CA TYR A 22 -10.62 -7.75 -6.77
C TYR A 22 -9.71 -8.98 -6.73
N ASP A 23 -8.42 -8.84 -6.39
CA ASP A 23 -7.52 -9.98 -6.37
C ASP A 23 -7.79 -10.85 -5.13
N ASP A 24 -7.53 -12.16 -5.26
CA ASP A 24 -7.71 -13.13 -4.18
C ASP A 24 -6.39 -13.42 -3.48
N ASN A 25 -6.10 -12.63 -2.44
CA ASN A 25 -5.00 -12.88 -1.53
C ASN A 25 -5.35 -12.40 -0.11
N PRO A 26 -4.68 -12.92 0.94
CA PRO A 26 -5.04 -12.63 2.32
C PRO A 26 -4.97 -11.14 2.68
N GLY A 27 -3.97 -10.41 2.18
CA GLY A 27 -3.83 -8.98 2.43
C GLY A 27 -4.96 -8.15 1.81
N THR A 28 -5.35 -8.48 0.59
CA THR A 28 -6.48 -7.82 -0.09
C THR A 28 -7.80 -8.17 0.60
N ALA A 29 -7.95 -9.39 1.11
CA ALA A 29 -9.13 -9.78 1.91
C ALA A 29 -9.22 -8.99 3.23
N GLU A 30 -8.11 -8.81 3.96
CA GLU A 30 -8.04 -7.96 5.16
C GLU A 30 -8.40 -6.51 4.82
N MET A 31 -7.80 -5.95 3.77
CA MET A 31 -8.09 -4.59 3.28
C MET A 31 -9.58 -4.42 3.02
N ARG A 32 -10.22 -5.34 2.27
CA ARG A 32 -11.66 -5.30 1.99
C ARG A 32 -12.48 -5.35 3.27
N LYS A 33 -12.18 -6.31 4.16
CA LYS A 33 -12.90 -6.50 5.43
C LYS A 33 -12.89 -5.23 6.27
N ILE A 34 -11.72 -4.62 6.47
CA ILE A 34 -11.59 -3.42 7.29
C ILE A 34 -12.29 -2.23 6.62
N THR A 35 -12.07 -2.04 5.31
CA THR A 35 -12.68 -0.95 4.54
C THR A 35 -14.21 -0.97 4.65
N LEU A 36 -14.81 -2.13 4.45
CA LEU A 36 -16.27 -2.30 4.48
C LEU A 36 -16.83 -2.22 5.91
N GLY A 37 -16.03 -2.54 6.92
CA GLY A 37 -16.38 -2.32 8.32
C GLY A 37 -16.56 -0.83 8.66
N TYR A 38 -15.70 0.04 8.12
CA TYR A 38 -15.81 1.50 8.32
C TYR A 38 -16.78 2.18 7.35
N HIS A 39 -17.00 1.59 6.17
CA HIS A 39 -17.85 2.15 5.12
C HIS A 39 -18.86 1.11 4.60
N PRO A 40 -19.84 0.70 5.41
CA PRO A 40 -20.84 -0.27 5.00
C PRO A 40 -21.68 0.26 3.82
N GLY A 41 -22.07 -0.63 2.90
CA GLY A 41 -22.83 -0.26 1.70
C GLY A 41 -21.97 0.18 0.50
N THR A 42 -20.63 0.15 0.64
CA THR A 42 -19.67 0.53 -0.41
C THR A 42 -19.01 -0.67 -1.10
N GLU A 43 -19.67 -1.84 -1.07
CA GLU A 43 -19.15 -3.10 -1.62
C GLU A 43 -19.13 -3.11 -3.15
N LYS A 44 -20.10 -2.44 -3.78
CA LYS A 44 -20.36 -2.50 -5.23
C LYS A 44 -19.58 -1.50 -6.08
N PRO A 45 -19.32 -0.25 -5.63
CA PRO A 45 -18.58 0.72 -6.44
C PRO A 45 -17.20 0.22 -6.87
N TYR A 46 -16.77 0.65 -8.07
CA TYR A 46 -15.44 0.35 -8.57
C TYR A 46 -14.35 0.94 -7.66
N ARG A 47 -13.32 0.13 -7.34
CA ARG A 47 -12.14 0.58 -6.59
C ARG A 47 -10.91 0.59 -7.48
N SER A 48 -10.27 1.75 -7.56
CA SER A 48 -9.06 1.92 -8.34
C SER A 48 -7.85 1.27 -7.66
N LYS A 49 -6.81 0.98 -8.45
CA LYS A 49 -5.51 0.50 -7.96
C LYS A 49 -4.86 1.41 -6.92
N ASN A 50 -5.14 2.72 -6.96
CA ASN A 50 -4.64 3.68 -5.99
C ASN A 50 -5.18 3.39 -4.57
N TYR A 51 -6.31 2.71 -4.44
CA TYR A 51 -6.81 2.30 -3.13
C TYR A 51 -5.86 1.32 -2.44
N SER A 52 -5.42 0.27 -3.15
CA SER A 52 -4.44 -0.68 -2.64
C SER A 52 -3.09 -0.03 -2.35
N ALA A 53 -2.65 0.92 -3.19
CA ALA A 53 -1.43 1.67 -2.95
C ALA A 53 -1.52 2.51 -1.66
N GLY A 54 -2.62 3.24 -1.47
CA GLY A 54 -2.88 4.00 -0.25
C GLY A 54 -2.96 3.11 0.99
N TRP A 55 -3.58 1.93 0.88
CA TRP A 55 -3.61 0.94 1.96
C TRP A 55 -2.22 0.50 2.40
N VAL A 56 -1.35 0.13 1.45
CA VAL A 56 0.03 -0.29 1.75
C VAL A 56 0.83 0.86 2.36
N ALA A 57 0.71 2.07 1.81
CA ALA A 57 1.39 3.26 2.34
C ALA A 57 1.00 3.53 3.81
N MET A 58 -0.28 3.40 4.16
CA MET A 58 -0.74 3.58 5.55
C MET A 58 -0.31 2.45 6.47
N LYS A 59 -0.27 1.19 6.00
CA LYS A 59 0.28 0.07 6.79
C LYS A 59 1.76 0.31 7.15
N LEU A 60 2.55 0.82 6.20
CA LEU A 60 3.95 1.17 6.43
C LEU A 60 4.10 2.36 7.39
N LEU A 61 3.28 3.41 7.22
CA LEU A 61 3.26 4.55 8.14
C LEU A 61 2.97 4.09 9.58
N CYS A 62 1.95 3.27 9.77
CA CYS A 62 1.61 2.70 11.09
C CYS A 62 2.77 1.87 11.67
N GLU A 63 3.44 1.07 10.85
CA GLU A 63 4.60 0.28 11.27
C GLU A 63 5.78 1.17 11.67
N GLY A 64 6.07 2.23 10.90
CA GLY A 64 7.11 3.21 11.21
C GLY A 64 6.83 3.96 12.51
N ILE A 65 5.59 4.43 12.71
CA ILE A 65 5.17 5.10 13.96
C ILE A 65 5.31 4.15 15.15
N LYS A 66 4.86 2.89 15.00
CA LYS A 66 4.97 1.87 16.06
C LYS A 66 6.43 1.63 16.45
N ARG A 67 7.35 1.60 15.48
CA ARG A 67 8.79 1.40 15.70
C ARG A 67 9.47 2.62 16.31
N ALA A 68 9.05 3.83 15.95
CA ALA A 68 9.61 5.08 16.46
C ALA A 68 9.28 5.32 17.96
N GLY A 69 8.21 4.72 18.46
CA GLY A 69 7.81 4.83 19.87
C GLY A 69 7.08 6.13 20.21
N LYS A 70 6.97 6.44 21.52
CA LYS A 70 6.10 7.52 22.03
C LYS A 70 6.61 8.93 21.70
N ASP A 71 7.91 9.16 21.83
CA ASP A 71 8.52 10.50 21.66
C ASP A 71 8.96 10.73 20.21
N ILE A 72 8.04 10.49 19.27
CA ILE A 72 8.28 10.53 17.83
C ILE A 72 8.53 11.96 17.34
N ASN A 73 9.52 12.10 16.46
CA ASN A 73 9.76 13.28 15.65
C ASN A 73 10.13 12.83 14.22
N GLY A 74 10.43 13.78 13.33
CA GLY A 74 10.78 13.46 11.94
C GLY A 74 11.98 12.51 11.80
N GLU A 75 13.08 12.78 12.50
CA GLU A 75 14.31 11.98 12.45
C GLU A 75 14.08 10.56 12.98
N LYS A 76 13.48 10.43 14.18
CA LYS A 76 13.16 9.12 14.76
C LYS A 76 12.22 8.31 13.89
N PHE A 77 11.28 8.96 13.19
CA PHE A 77 10.40 8.27 12.26
C PHE A 77 11.17 7.74 11.04
N VAL A 78 12.07 8.55 10.46
CA VAL A 78 12.93 8.11 9.35
C VAL A 78 13.81 6.94 9.79
N ASP A 79 14.52 7.07 10.92
CA ASP A 79 15.35 6.00 11.49
C ASP A 79 14.54 4.71 11.69
N ALA A 80 13.33 4.83 12.24
CA ALA A 80 12.42 3.70 12.44
C ALA A 80 11.99 3.06 11.12
N MET A 81 11.67 3.86 10.10
CA MET A 81 11.30 3.37 8.77
C MET A 81 12.46 2.59 8.13
N GLU A 82 13.70 3.06 8.24
CA GLU A 82 14.89 2.38 7.69
C GLU A 82 15.17 1.01 8.32
N THR A 83 14.62 0.74 9.51
CA THR A 83 14.68 -0.60 10.15
C THR A 83 13.70 -1.61 9.54
N ILE A 84 12.74 -1.17 8.71
CA ILE A 84 11.73 -2.06 8.12
C ILE A 84 12.40 -2.96 7.08
N LYS A 85 12.43 -4.27 7.36
CA LYS A 85 12.94 -5.32 6.48
C LYS A 85 11.85 -6.34 6.22
N ASN A 86 11.73 -6.77 4.96
CA ASN A 86 10.83 -7.84 4.53
C ASN A 86 9.39 -7.69 5.03
N PHE A 87 8.88 -6.46 5.04
CA PHE A 87 7.51 -6.20 5.45
C PHE A 87 6.56 -6.87 4.46
N ASP A 88 5.77 -7.80 4.98
CA ASP A 88 4.89 -8.66 4.20
C ASP A 88 3.46 -8.12 4.22
N THR A 89 3.01 -7.65 3.05
CA THR A 89 1.64 -7.17 2.84
C THR A 89 0.64 -8.29 2.58
N LYS A 90 1.06 -9.55 2.76
CA LYS A 90 0.26 -10.76 2.58
C LYS A 90 -0.33 -10.88 1.18
N GLY A 91 0.49 -10.54 0.18
CA GLY A 91 0.19 -10.72 -1.24
C GLY A 91 -0.39 -9.49 -1.94
N ILE A 92 -0.49 -8.32 -1.29
CA ILE A 92 -0.87 -7.08 -1.99
C ILE A 92 0.28 -6.60 -2.91
N CYS A 93 1.53 -6.78 -2.50
CA CYS A 93 2.71 -6.49 -3.31
C CYS A 93 3.88 -7.38 -2.85
N GLY A 94 5.05 -7.21 -3.47
CA GLY A 94 6.28 -7.84 -3.00
C GLY A 94 6.68 -7.40 -1.58
N LEU A 95 7.65 -8.10 -0.99
CA LEU A 95 8.21 -7.74 0.32
C LEU A 95 8.84 -6.36 0.27
N ILE A 96 8.56 -5.54 1.28
CA ILE A 96 9.05 -4.15 1.34
C ILE A 96 10.21 -4.06 2.33
N THR A 97 11.32 -3.53 1.85
CA THR A 97 12.51 -3.26 2.66
C THR A 97 12.92 -1.81 2.42
N TYR A 98 13.05 -1.04 3.48
CA TYR A 98 13.73 0.24 3.45
C TYR A 98 15.19 0.06 3.84
N THR A 99 16.06 0.85 3.25
CA THR A 99 17.48 0.95 3.60
C THR A 99 17.79 2.41 3.82
N ASN A 100 18.88 2.70 4.53
CA ASN A 100 19.48 4.01 4.36
C ASN A 100 19.85 4.15 2.87
N TYR A 101 19.53 5.29 2.29
CA TYR A 101 20.01 5.64 0.96
C TYR A 101 20.69 6.99 1.14
N LEU A 102 21.95 6.94 1.57
CA LEU A 102 22.84 8.07 1.34
C LEU A 102 22.93 8.22 -0.18
N TYR A 103 22.56 9.38 -0.71
CA TYR A 103 22.83 9.72 -2.10
C TYR A 103 24.32 9.40 -2.36
N PRO A 104 24.67 8.50 -3.30
CA PRO A 104 26.03 8.53 -3.81
C PRO A 104 26.24 9.94 -4.37
N GLU A 105 27.26 10.65 -3.91
CA GLU A 105 27.69 11.86 -4.61
C GLU A 105 27.87 11.46 -6.08
N GLU A 106 27.19 12.16 -6.99
CA GLU A 106 27.37 11.92 -8.42
C GLU A 106 28.86 12.11 -8.76
N PRO A 107 29.46 11.23 -9.60
CA PRO A 107 30.86 11.34 -9.97
C PRO A 107 31.20 12.59 -10.79
#